data_AF-A0A511N9C2-F1
#
_entry.id   AF-A0A511N9C2-F1
#
_cell.length_a   1.000
_cell.length_b   1.000
_cell.length_c   1.000
_cell.angle_alpha   90.00
_cell.angle_beta   90.00
_cell.angle_gamma   90.00
#
_symmetry.space_group_name_H-M   'P 1'
#
loop_
_entity.id
_entity.type
_entity.pdbx_description
1 polymer ?
#
loop_
_entity_poly.entity_id
_entity_poly.type
_entity_poly.pdbx_seq_one_letter_code
_entity_poly.pdbx_strand_id
1 'polypeptide(L)'
;MSNDPQPEIPAFEFRPPEVDRDRKFSFLHPSIPAVGVMSLAAAGLHGGVTGAHFEEWVGYGIFFLVSTILQAFWGALALIKFWESKEALNDPYPRAGVVTWEAAFYQAGAWGNFAIAVLYVITRIWGVPFAGPALGEKEAWDFYGIATTILEFLIFAQGLKMAGDLKRGEVPMSLNDLHREG
;
A
#
# COMPACT_ATOMS: atom_id res chain seq x y z
N MET A 1 42.09 41.95 -44.45
CA MET A 1 41.08 41.06 -43.85
C MET A 1 41.86 39.96 -43.14
N SER A 2 41.92 39.95 -41.81
CA SER A 2 42.64 38.90 -41.07
C SER A 2 41.83 37.60 -41.11
N ASN A 3 42.51 36.50 -41.44
CA ASN A 3 42.01 35.13 -41.34
C ASN A 3 42.29 34.62 -39.92
N ASP A 4 41.65 35.21 -38.92
CA ASP A 4 41.72 34.64 -37.58
C ASP A 4 40.77 33.43 -37.52
N PRO A 5 41.27 32.22 -37.22
CA PRO A 5 40.41 31.05 -37.09
C PRO A 5 39.45 31.25 -35.93
N GLN A 6 38.15 31.03 -36.19
CA GLN A 6 37.12 31.09 -35.15
C GLN A 6 37.48 30.12 -34.02
N PRO A 7 37.37 30.52 -32.74
CA PRO A 7 37.60 29.61 -31.63
C PRO A 7 36.61 28.45 -31.73
N GLU A 8 37.13 27.23 -31.92
CA GLU A 8 36.33 26.01 -31.79
C GLU A 8 35.80 25.96 -30.37
N ILE A 9 34.49 26.21 -30.22
CA ILE A 9 33.80 25.95 -28.96
C ILE A 9 33.90 24.43 -28.76
N PRO A 10 34.56 23.93 -27.70
CA PRO A 10 34.68 22.51 -27.49
C PRO A 10 33.26 21.94 -27.45
N ALA A 11 32.99 20.95 -28.31
CA ALA A 11 31.74 20.22 -28.25
C ALA A 11 31.53 19.80 -26.80
N PHE A 12 30.51 20.33 -26.15
CA PHE A 12 30.13 19.90 -24.81
C PHE A 12 29.80 18.41 -24.94
N GLU A 13 30.76 17.56 -24.59
CA GLU A 13 30.60 16.12 -24.67
C GLU A 13 29.50 15.77 -23.67
N PHE A 14 28.30 15.53 -24.19
CA PHE A 14 27.18 15.08 -23.38
C PHE A 14 27.55 13.71 -22.83
N ARG A 15 28.08 13.70 -21.60
CA ARG A 15 28.22 12.47 -20.83
C ARG A 15 26.85 12.20 -20.22
N PRO A 16 26.16 11.10 -20.60
CA PRO A 16 24.92 10.74 -19.92
C PRO A 16 25.20 10.60 -18.42
N PRO A 17 24.26 11.02 -17.55
CA PRO A 17 24.47 10.90 -16.11
C PRO A 17 24.67 9.44 -15.75
N GLU A 18 25.68 9.18 -14.92
CA GLU A 18 25.89 7.85 -14.37
C GLU A 18 24.72 7.50 -13.43
N VAL A 19 24.12 6.33 -13.63
CA VAL A 19 23.06 5.85 -12.75
C VAL A 19 23.69 5.45 -11.42
N ASP A 20 23.39 6.22 -10.39
CA ASP A 20 23.78 5.95 -9.00
C ASP A 20 23.06 4.70 -8.49
N ARG A 21 23.75 3.55 -8.56
CA ARG A 21 23.19 2.23 -8.23
C ARG A 21 23.01 1.99 -6.74
N ASP A 22 23.63 2.79 -5.91
CA ASP A 22 23.54 2.70 -4.44
C ASP A 22 22.46 3.61 -3.86
N ARG A 23 21.80 4.41 -4.72
CA ARG A 23 20.64 5.21 -4.36
C ARG A 23 19.51 4.33 -3.85
N LYS A 24 18.96 4.70 -2.70
CA LYS A 24 17.86 3.99 -2.05
C LYS A 24 16.50 4.61 -2.38
N PHE A 25 15.48 3.77 -2.50
CA PHE A 25 14.09 4.20 -2.74
C PHE A 25 13.12 3.55 -1.76
N SER A 26 12.17 4.34 -1.26
CA SER A 26 11.05 3.84 -0.48
C SER A 26 10.10 3.01 -1.35
N PHE A 27 9.21 2.23 -0.75
CA PHE A 27 8.17 1.46 -1.45
C PHE A 27 8.69 0.42 -2.43
N LEU A 28 9.88 -0.14 -2.23
CA LEU A 28 10.38 -1.26 -3.03
C LEU A 28 10.20 -2.62 -2.35
N HIS A 29 9.65 -2.67 -1.14
CA HIS A 29 9.48 -3.94 -0.41
C HIS A 29 8.74 -4.99 -1.27
N PRO A 30 9.27 -6.23 -1.42
CA PRO A 30 8.78 -7.19 -2.40
C PRO A 30 7.32 -7.64 -2.17
N SER A 31 6.83 -7.54 -0.94
CA SER A 31 5.44 -7.86 -0.60
C SER A 31 4.40 -6.80 -0.99
N ILE A 32 4.79 -5.58 -1.41
CA ILE A 32 3.83 -4.51 -1.71
C ILE A 32 2.82 -4.90 -2.79
N PRO A 33 3.19 -5.52 -3.92
CA PRO A 33 2.22 -5.92 -4.94
C PRO A 33 1.14 -6.85 -4.40
N ALA A 34 1.54 -7.87 -3.64
CA ALA A 34 0.61 -8.83 -3.07
C ALA A 34 -0.35 -8.16 -2.08
N VAL A 35 0.18 -7.37 -1.14
CA VAL A 35 -0.62 -6.68 -0.12
C VAL A 35 -1.53 -5.62 -0.73
N GLY A 36 -1.06 -4.88 -1.73
CA GLY A 36 -1.86 -3.90 -2.46
C GLY A 36 -3.05 -4.56 -3.16
N VAL A 37 -2.83 -5.68 -3.86
CA VAL A 37 -3.91 -6.45 -4.52
C VAL A 37 -4.87 -7.04 -3.50
N MET A 38 -4.39 -7.59 -2.38
CA MET A 38 -5.26 -8.08 -1.30
C MET A 38 -6.14 -6.97 -0.73
N SER A 39 -5.58 -5.77 -0.53
CA SER A 39 -6.33 -4.61 -0.04
C SER A 39 -7.41 -4.16 -1.04
N LEU A 40 -7.10 -4.17 -2.34
CA LEU A 40 -8.10 -3.87 -3.38
C LEU A 40 -9.19 -4.94 -3.46
N ALA A 41 -8.84 -6.22 -3.28
CA ALA A 41 -9.81 -7.31 -3.23
C ALA A 41 -10.74 -7.19 -2.02
N ALA A 42 -10.19 -6.89 -0.83
CA ALA A 42 -10.98 -6.64 0.38
C ALA A 42 -11.93 -5.45 0.19
N ALA A 43 -11.44 -4.36 -0.41
CA ALA A 43 -12.27 -3.21 -0.76
C ALA A 43 -13.43 -3.60 -1.71
N GLY A 44 -13.17 -4.45 -2.70
CA GLY A 44 -14.22 -4.96 -3.60
C GLY A 44 -15.29 -5.77 -2.87
N LEU A 45 -14.90 -6.60 -1.90
CA LEU A 45 -15.83 -7.41 -1.10
C LEU A 45 -16.69 -6.53 -0.17
N HIS A 46 -16.07 -5.60 0.58
CA HIS A 46 -16.80 -4.62 1.39
C HIS A 46 -17.74 -3.75 0.53
N GLY A 47 -17.24 -3.29 -0.62
CA GLY A 47 -18.00 -2.48 -1.56
C GLY A 47 -19.21 -3.23 -2.11
N GLY A 48 -19.06 -4.52 -2.40
CA GLY A 48 -20.13 -5.38 -2.93
C GLY A 48 -21.31 -5.57 -1.98
N VAL A 49 -21.08 -5.51 -0.66
CA VAL A 49 -22.15 -5.66 0.35
C VAL A 49 -22.64 -4.33 0.93
N THR A 50 -21.97 -3.22 0.60
CA THR A 50 -22.29 -1.88 1.16
C THR A 50 -23.75 -1.48 0.94
N GLY A 51 -24.33 -1.78 -0.23
CA GLY A 51 -25.73 -1.45 -0.54
C GLY A 51 -26.73 -2.13 0.40
N ALA A 52 -26.56 -3.42 0.64
CA ALA A 52 -27.41 -4.18 1.57
C ALA A 52 -27.33 -3.59 2.99
N HIS A 53 -26.14 -3.19 3.45
CA HIS A 53 -25.98 -2.57 4.76
C HIS A 53 -26.61 -1.18 4.88
N PHE A 54 -26.74 -0.42 3.79
CA PHE A 54 -27.52 0.82 3.80
C PHE A 54 -29.03 0.57 3.96
N GLU A 55 -29.53 -0.55 3.44
CA GLU A 55 -30.94 -0.95 3.61
C GLU A 55 -31.23 -1.39 5.06
N GLU A 56 -30.25 -2.00 5.73
CA GLU A 56 -30.36 -2.41 7.14
C GLU A 56 -30.30 -1.21 8.10
N TRP A 57 -29.23 -0.41 8.00
CA TRP A 57 -29.05 0.78 8.82
C TRP A 57 -27.96 1.70 8.25
N VAL A 58 -28.23 3.01 8.19
CA VAL A 58 -27.31 4.00 7.61
C VAL A 58 -25.89 3.94 8.18
N GLY A 59 -25.74 3.63 9.48
CA GLY A 59 -24.41 3.53 10.10
C GLY A 59 -23.62 2.30 9.64
N TYR A 60 -24.28 1.18 9.33
CA TYR A 60 -23.61 0.01 8.75
C TYR A 60 -23.15 0.34 7.33
N GLY A 61 -24.03 0.93 6.51
CA GLY A 61 -23.66 1.38 5.16
C GLY A 61 -22.47 2.36 5.14
N ILE A 62 -22.46 3.35 6.04
CA ILE A 62 -21.32 4.28 6.19
C ILE A 62 -20.03 3.54 6.58
N PHE A 63 -20.10 2.60 7.53
CA PHE A 63 -18.94 1.82 7.95
C PHE A 63 -18.33 1.03 6.78
N PHE A 64 -19.15 0.31 6.01
CA PHE A 64 -18.70 -0.46 4.85
C PHE A 64 -18.18 0.45 3.73
N LEU A 65 -18.84 1.58 3.48
CA LEU A 65 -18.38 2.56 2.48
C LEU A 65 -17.01 3.15 2.85
N VAL A 66 -16.83 3.57 4.10
CA VAL A 66 -15.55 4.12 4.58
C VAL A 66 -14.44 3.06 4.51
N SER A 67 -14.72 1.82 4.95
CA SER A 67 -13.77 0.70 4.88
C SER A 67 -13.35 0.43 3.43
N THR A 68 -14.31 0.38 2.51
CA THR A 68 -14.10 0.23 1.07
C THR A 68 -13.18 1.32 0.52
N ILE A 69 -13.49 2.60 0.79
CA ILE A 69 -12.70 3.73 0.28
C ILE A 69 -11.27 3.70 0.85
N LEU A 70 -11.12 3.45 2.15
CA LEU A 70 -9.81 3.43 2.79
C LEU A 70 -8.95 2.26 2.29
N GLN A 71 -9.49 1.05 2.17
CA GLN A 71 -8.76 -0.10 1.63
C GLN A 71 -8.44 0.07 0.14
N ALA A 72 -9.35 0.63 -0.65
CA ALA A 72 -9.11 0.94 -2.05
C ALA A 72 -7.98 1.97 -2.20
N PHE A 73 -8.08 3.08 -1.46
CA PHE A 73 -7.10 4.15 -1.50
C PHE A 73 -5.72 3.68 -1.02
N TRP A 74 -5.67 2.98 0.11
CA TRP A 74 -4.41 2.51 0.67
C TRP A 74 -3.74 1.47 -0.24
N GLY A 75 -4.50 0.49 -0.73
CA GLY A 75 -3.99 -0.53 -1.67
C GLY A 75 -3.50 0.08 -2.98
N ALA A 76 -4.29 0.98 -3.58
CA ALA A 76 -3.90 1.66 -4.81
C ALA A 76 -2.65 2.53 -4.61
N LEU A 77 -2.59 3.32 -3.53
CA LEU A 77 -1.44 4.16 -3.24
C LEU A 77 -0.16 3.33 -3.03
N ALA A 78 -0.26 2.18 -2.36
CA ALA A 78 0.87 1.26 -2.21
C ALA A 78 1.41 0.79 -3.57
N LEU A 79 0.52 0.38 -4.47
CA LEU A 79 0.89 -0.08 -5.82
C LEU A 79 1.45 1.05 -6.69
N ILE A 80 0.86 2.24 -6.64
CA ILE A 80 1.35 3.42 -7.36
C ILE A 80 2.76 3.77 -6.89
N LYS A 81 2.97 3.84 -5.56
CA LYS A 81 4.30 4.16 -5.00
C LYS A 81 5.34 3.08 -5.30
N PHE A 82 4.94 1.82 -5.31
CA PHE A 82 5.82 0.73 -5.74
C PHE A 82 6.23 0.89 -7.20
N TRP A 83 5.29 1.20 -8.09
CA TRP A 83 5.58 1.37 -9.50
C TRP A 83 6.44 2.61 -9.78
N GLU A 84 6.11 3.75 -9.17
CA GLU A 84 6.91 4.98 -9.24
C GLU A 84 8.37 4.73 -8.79
N SER A 85 8.55 3.96 -7.71
CA SER A 85 9.88 3.66 -7.17
C SER A 85 10.64 2.67 -8.05
N LYS A 86 9.93 1.74 -8.69
CA LYS A 86 10.51 0.80 -9.67
C LYS A 86 10.96 1.52 -10.96
N GLU A 87 10.19 2.49 -11.42
CA GLU A 87 10.59 3.35 -12.54
C GLU A 87 11.80 4.21 -12.19
N ALA A 88 11.82 4.77 -10.98
CA ALA A 88 12.92 5.61 -10.48
C ALA A 88 14.27 4.89 -10.41
N LEU A 89 14.29 3.56 -10.29
CA LEU A 89 15.53 2.76 -10.37
C LEU A 89 16.25 2.86 -11.71
N ASN A 90 15.51 3.16 -12.79
CA ASN A 90 16.04 3.25 -14.15
C ASN A 90 16.14 4.70 -14.65
N ASP A 91 15.73 5.67 -13.83
CA ASP A 91 15.73 7.10 -14.18
C ASP A 91 17.05 7.75 -13.72
N PRO A 92 17.85 8.36 -14.62
CA PRO A 92 19.01 9.16 -14.23
C PRO A 92 18.65 10.35 -13.33
N TYR A 93 17.40 10.84 -13.41
CA TYR A 93 16.87 11.98 -12.66
C TYR A 93 15.57 11.62 -11.91
N PRO A 94 15.63 10.65 -10.99
CA PRO A 94 14.45 10.07 -10.39
C PRO A 94 13.69 11.11 -9.57
N ARG A 95 12.36 11.10 -9.76
CA ARG A 95 11.43 11.95 -9.01
C ARG A 95 11.03 11.36 -7.67
N ALA A 96 11.20 10.05 -7.50
CA ALA A 96 10.97 9.35 -6.25
C ALA A 96 12.27 9.22 -5.45
N GLY A 97 12.14 9.11 -4.13
CA GLY A 97 13.26 8.93 -3.22
C GLY A 97 12.80 8.29 -1.92
N VAL A 98 13.62 8.38 -0.88
CA VAL A 98 13.26 7.89 0.45
C VAL A 98 12.26 8.83 1.10
N VAL A 99 11.19 8.26 1.67
CA VAL A 99 10.22 9.00 2.47
C VAL A 99 10.20 8.50 3.91
N THR A 100 9.93 9.41 4.85
CA THR A 100 9.93 9.10 6.29
C THR A 100 8.66 8.42 6.78
N TRP A 101 7.58 8.48 5.99
CA TRP A 101 6.25 8.01 6.38
C TRP A 101 5.94 6.58 5.94
N GLU A 102 6.88 5.88 5.28
CA GLU A 102 6.68 4.53 4.75
C GLU A 102 6.29 3.50 5.84
N ALA A 103 6.99 3.49 6.98
CA ALA A 103 6.63 2.61 8.11
C ALA A 103 5.22 2.93 8.63
N ALA A 104 4.91 4.21 8.82
CA ALA A 104 3.60 4.63 9.32
C ALA A 104 2.49 4.22 8.34
N PHE A 105 2.75 4.29 7.03
CA PHE A 105 1.84 3.82 6.01
C PHE A 105 1.56 2.32 6.09
N TYR A 106 2.60 1.49 6.23
CA TYR A 106 2.42 0.04 6.43
C TYR A 106 1.66 -0.28 7.71
N GLN A 107 1.98 0.42 8.80
CA GLN A 107 1.29 0.25 10.08
C GLN A 107 -0.18 0.67 10.01
N ALA A 108 -0.50 1.77 9.33
CA ALA A 108 -1.87 2.23 9.16
C ALA A 108 -2.73 1.19 8.43
N GLY A 109 -2.23 0.62 7.33
CA GLY A 109 -2.89 -0.47 6.62
C GLY A 109 -3.05 -1.70 7.49
N ALA A 110 -2.00 -2.11 8.21
CA ALA A 110 -2.04 -3.28 9.06
C ALA A 110 -3.09 -3.15 10.18
N TRP A 111 -3.01 -2.08 10.98
CA TRP A 111 -3.91 -1.90 12.12
C TRP A 111 -5.34 -1.58 11.71
N GLY A 112 -5.56 -0.87 10.60
CA GLY A 112 -6.89 -0.64 10.06
C GLY A 112 -7.58 -1.94 9.66
N ASN A 113 -6.90 -2.81 8.91
CA ASN A 113 -7.44 -4.11 8.53
C ASN A 113 -7.66 -5.03 9.75
N PHE A 114 -6.72 -5.04 10.70
CA PHE A 114 -6.88 -5.81 11.94
C PHE A 114 -8.10 -5.37 12.75
N ALA A 115 -8.36 -4.06 12.84
CA ALA A 115 -9.52 -3.54 13.55
C ALA A 115 -10.84 -4.03 12.93
N ILE A 116 -10.92 -4.05 11.59
CA ILE A 116 -12.10 -4.55 10.86
C ILE A 116 -12.25 -6.07 11.08
N ALA A 117 -11.17 -6.84 10.95
CA ALA A 117 -11.18 -8.29 11.16
C ALA A 117 -11.60 -8.66 12.60
N VAL A 118 -11.09 -7.94 13.60
CA VAL A 118 -11.46 -8.14 15.01
C VAL A 118 -12.92 -7.78 15.22
N LEU A 119 -13.39 -6.66 14.66
CA LEU A 119 -14.80 -6.30 14.72
C LEU A 119 -15.67 -7.40 14.10
N TYR A 120 -15.26 -7.95 12.95
CA TYR A 120 -15.96 -9.07 12.32
C TYR A 120 -16.09 -10.24 13.30
N VAL A 121 -14.99 -10.70 13.89
CA VAL A 121 -15.01 -11.81 14.86
C VAL A 121 -15.88 -11.49 16.08
N ILE A 122 -15.84 -10.26 16.57
CA ILE A 122 -16.65 -9.83 17.73
C ILE A 122 -18.15 -9.98 17.45
N THR A 123 -18.65 -9.51 16.30
CA THR A 123 -20.09 -9.57 16.04
C THR A 123 -20.59 -11.02 15.86
N ARG A 124 -19.70 -11.96 15.54
CA ARG A 124 -20.01 -13.39 15.35
C ARG A 124 -20.05 -14.14 16.69
N ILE A 125 -19.23 -13.72 17.65
CA ILE A 125 -19.12 -14.39 18.97
C ILE A 125 -20.04 -13.73 20.01
N TRP A 126 -19.99 -12.40 20.10
CA TRP A 126 -20.62 -11.60 21.14
C TRP A 126 -21.76 -10.71 20.64
N GLY A 127 -21.93 -10.60 19.32
CA GLY A 127 -22.95 -9.75 18.71
C GLY A 127 -22.49 -8.31 18.46
N VAL A 128 -23.32 -7.52 17.79
CA VAL A 128 -22.95 -6.16 17.37
C VAL A 128 -22.69 -5.29 18.60
N PRO A 129 -21.49 -4.69 18.76
CA PRO A 129 -21.08 -4.13 20.05
C PRO A 129 -21.45 -2.66 20.30
N PHE A 130 -21.61 -1.84 19.24
CA PHE A 130 -21.63 -0.38 19.41
C PHE A 130 -22.99 0.28 19.16
N ALA A 131 -23.62 0.00 18.01
CA ALA A 131 -24.84 0.69 17.61
C ALA A 131 -25.62 -0.08 16.52
N GLY A 132 -26.84 0.40 16.29
CA GLY A 132 -27.73 -0.04 15.22
C GLY A 132 -28.81 -1.04 15.68
N PRO A 133 -29.74 -1.40 14.78
CA PRO A 133 -30.89 -2.24 15.11
C PRO A 133 -30.51 -3.63 15.63
N ALA A 134 -29.36 -4.17 15.20
CA ALA A 134 -28.88 -5.50 15.58
C ALA A 134 -27.96 -5.48 16.83
N LEU A 135 -28.01 -4.43 17.66
CA LEU A 135 -27.14 -4.31 18.84
C LEU A 135 -27.28 -5.52 19.78
N GLY A 136 -26.15 -6.18 20.07
CA GLY A 136 -26.09 -7.39 20.89
C GLY A 136 -26.57 -8.67 20.19
N GLU A 137 -27.11 -8.56 18.98
CA GLU A 137 -27.50 -9.71 18.17
C GLU A 137 -26.27 -10.31 17.49
N LYS A 138 -26.18 -11.64 17.48
CA LYS A 138 -25.08 -12.37 16.84
C LYS A 138 -25.32 -12.44 15.35
N GLU A 139 -24.33 -12.02 14.58
CA GLU A 139 -24.35 -12.14 13.14
C GLU A 139 -23.95 -13.56 12.72
N ALA A 140 -24.59 -14.06 11.67
CA ALA A 140 -24.23 -15.34 11.08
C ALA A 140 -22.87 -15.27 10.38
N TRP A 141 -22.22 -16.42 10.24
CA TRP A 141 -21.05 -16.56 9.40
C TRP A 141 -21.48 -16.55 7.94
N ASP A 142 -20.83 -15.71 7.15
CA ASP A 142 -21.14 -15.52 5.74
C ASP A 142 -19.86 -15.62 4.90
N PHE A 143 -20.00 -15.97 3.62
CA PHE A 143 -18.86 -16.20 2.74
C PHE A 143 -18.04 -14.93 2.50
N TYR A 144 -18.70 -13.80 2.22
CA TYR A 144 -18.03 -12.54 1.91
C TYR A 144 -17.23 -12.03 3.12
N GLY A 145 -17.83 -12.10 4.30
CA GLY A 145 -17.21 -11.80 5.57
C GLY A 145 -15.97 -12.64 5.84
N ILE A 146 -16.08 -13.97 5.76
CA ILE A 146 -14.93 -14.87 5.98
C ILE A 146 -13.81 -14.57 4.99
N ALA A 147 -14.12 -14.46 3.69
CA ALA A 147 -13.13 -14.19 2.66
C ALA A 147 -12.41 -12.86 2.93
N THR A 148 -13.16 -11.81 3.28
CA THR A 148 -12.61 -10.49 3.60
C THR A 148 -11.74 -10.52 4.86
N THR A 149 -12.20 -11.18 5.92
CA THR A 149 -11.44 -11.31 7.18
C THR A 149 -10.12 -12.07 7.00
N ILE A 150 -10.07 -13.09 6.13
CA ILE A 150 -8.81 -13.77 5.80
C ILE A 150 -7.83 -12.79 5.14
N LEU A 151 -8.29 -12.00 4.17
CA LEU A 151 -7.45 -10.98 3.52
C LEU A 151 -6.94 -9.95 4.53
N GLU A 152 -7.81 -9.48 5.43
CA GLU A 152 -7.47 -8.49 6.45
C GLU A 152 -6.39 -8.97 7.42
N PHE A 153 -6.46 -10.24 7.86
CA PHE A 153 -5.40 -10.82 8.69
C PHE A 153 -4.07 -10.99 7.94
N LEU A 154 -4.12 -11.37 6.66
CA LEU A 154 -2.91 -11.47 5.82
C LEU A 154 -2.26 -10.10 5.62
N ILE A 155 -3.07 -9.06 5.33
CA ILE A 155 -2.61 -7.67 5.22
C ILE A 155 -2.00 -7.20 6.53
N PHE A 156 -2.64 -7.49 7.67
CA PHE A 156 -2.12 -7.16 8.99
C PHE A 156 -0.75 -7.78 9.25
N ALA A 157 -0.63 -9.11 9.09
CA ALA A 157 0.62 -9.83 9.33
C ALA A 157 1.75 -9.31 8.43
N GLN A 158 1.46 -9.15 7.13
CA GLN A 158 2.46 -8.72 6.16
C GLN A 158 2.83 -7.23 6.32
N GLY A 159 1.87 -6.36 6.63
CA GLY A 159 2.12 -4.95 6.89
C GLY A 159 2.95 -4.71 8.15
N LEU A 160 2.74 -5.49 9.22
CA LEU A 160 3.61 -5.46 10.40
C LEU A 160 5.02 -5.95 10.10
N LYS A 161 5.16 -7.03 9.33
CA LYS A 161 6.46 -7.51 8.87
C LYS A 161 7.19 -6.41 8.09
N MET A 162 6.55 -5.84 7.06
CA MET A 162 7.11 -4.76 6.24
C MET A 162 7.57 -3.56 7.06
N ALA A 163 6.77 -3.12 8.04
CA ALA A 163 7.15 -2.06 8.95
C ALA A 163 8.34 -2.42 9.86
N GLY A 164 8.45 -3.69 10.24
CA GLY A 164 9.57 -4.24 11.00
C GLY A 164 10.87 -4.28 10.18
N ASP A 165 10.79 -4.77 8.95
CA ASP A 165 11.90 -4.89 8.00
C ASP A 165 12.50 -3.48 7.73
N LEU A 166 11.64 -2.46 7.56
CA LEU A 166 12.06 -1.05 7.45
C LEU A 166 12.80 -0.55 8.71
N LYS A 167 12.32 -0.87 9.90
CA LYS A 167 12.98 -0.46 11.16
C LYS A 167 14.31 -1.17 11.38
N ARG A 168 14.47 -2.39 10.87
CA ARG A 168 15.74 -3.13 10.91
C ARG A 168 16.75 -2.66 9.86
N GLY A 169 16.36 -1.72 8.99
CA GLY A 169 17.22 -1.19 7.93
C GLY A 169 17.36 -2.14 6.73
N GLU A 170 16.46 -3.12 6.60
CA GLU A 170 16.39 -4.04 5.45
C GLU A 170 15.83 -3.32 4.20
N VAL A 171 15.17 -2.18 4.40
CA VAL A 171 14.70 -1.22 3.39
C VAL A 171 15.03 0.20 3.88
N PRO A 172 15.09 1.24 3.01
CA PRO A 172 14.85 1.24 1.56
C PRO A 172 15.97 0.55 0.75
N MET A 173 15.59 -0.10 -0.36
CA MET A 173 16.48 -0.88 -1.23
C MET A 173 17.08 -0.04 -2.36
N SER A 174 18.26 -0.45 -2.82
CA SER A 174 18.95 0.06 -4.01
C SER A 174 18.80 -0.88 -5.20
N LEU A 175 19.24 -0.45 -6.40
CA LEU A 175 19.28 -1.30 -7.58
C LEU A 175 20.18 -2.54 -7.36
N ASN A 176 21.28 -2.36 -6.62
CA ASN A 176 22.20 -3.44 -6.30
C ASN A 176 21.56 -4.50 -5.38
N ASP A 177 20.69 -4.09 -4.45
CA ASP A 177 20.02 -5.01 -3.53
C ASP A 177 19.03 -5.92 -4.27
N LEU A 178 18.27 -5.37 -5.23
CA LEU A 178 17.30 -6.13 -6.03
C LEU A 178 17.94 -7.23 -6.88
N HIS A 179 19.12 -6.97 -7.46
CA HIS A 179 19.83 -7.98 -8.25
C HIS A 179 20.40 -9.13 -7.41
N ARG A 180 20.48 -8.98 -6.08
CA ARG A 180 20.96 -10.04 -5.18
C ARG A 180 19.85 -10.97 -4.71
N GLU A 181 18.60 -10.55 -4.82
CA GLU A 181 17.42 -11.32 -4.37
C GLU A 181 16.67 -12.05 -5.50
N GLY A 182 17.04 -11.83 -6.77
CA GLY A 182 16.44 -12.49 -7.95
C GLY A 182 17.32 -13.59 -8.55
#